data_AF-A0A9E3FXL1-F1
#
_entry.id   AF-A0A9E3FXL1-F1
#
_cell.length_a   1.000
_cell.length_b   1.000
_cell.length_c   1.000
_cell.angle_alpha   90.00
_cell.angle_beta   90.00
_cell.angle_gamma   90.00
#
_symmetry.space_group_name_H-M   'P 1'
#
loop_
_entity.id
_entity.type
_entity.pdbx_description
1 polymer ?
#
loop_
_entity_poly.entity_id
_entity_poly.type
_entity_poly.pdbx_seq_one_letter_code
_entity_poly.pdbx_strand_id
1 'polypeptide(L)'
;MIGKLKGLIDSYGEDFVILDIGGVGYQVHCSARTLQTLPSPGEAAVLSIETYVREDQIKLFGFKSDVEREWFRLLQTVQGVGAKVALAVLGTLPPAELANAIALRDKAAVARTPGVGPKVAERIVTELKDKAPAFANVDPAVVSLTGAIDEA
;
A
#
# COMPACT_ATOMS: atom_id res chain seq x y z
N MET A 1 10.32 -11.45 10.79
CA MET A 1 9.45 -10.49 10.06
C MET A 1 8.34 -11.29 9.37
N ILE A 2 7.10 -10.82 9.42
CA ILE A 2 5.94 -11.48 8.79
C ILE A 2 5.70 -10.81 7.43
N GLY A 3 5.77 -11.58 6.34
CA GLY A 3 5.66 -11.06 4.98
C GLY A 3 4.32 -11.31 4.29
N LYS A 4 3.55 -12.30 4.75
CA LYS A 4 2.26 -12.68 4.18
C LYS A 4 1.44 -13.45 5.21
N LEU A 5 0.14 -13.22 5.21
CA LEU A 5 -0.82 -13.95 6.03
C LEU A 5 -1.94 -14.50 5.14
N LYS A 6 -2.34 -15.75 5.38
CA LYS A 6 -3.44 -16.43 4.71
C LYS A 6 -4.26 -17.14 5.78
N GLY A 7 -5.53 -16.76 5.90
CA GLY A 7 -6.40 -17.22 6.97
C GLY A 7 -7.85 -16.84 6.70
N LEU A 8 -8.67 -16.91 7.74
CA LEU A 8 -10.06 -16.48 7.72
C LEU A 8 -10.18 -15.08 8.32
N ILE A 9 -11.09 -14.28 7.79
CA ILE A 9 -11.49 -13.02 8.44
C ILE A 9 -12.26 -13.39 9.71
N ASP A 10 -11.76 -12.99 10.87
CA ASP A 10 -12.47 -13.20 12.14
C ASP A 10 -13.42 -12.03 12.41
N SER A 11 -12.89 -10.81 12.42
CA SER A 11 -13.64 -9.60 12.76
C SER A 11 -12.98 -8.34 12.20
N TYR A 12 -13.76 -7.26 12.15
CA TYR A 12 -13.31 -5.94 11.71
C TYR A 12 -13.29 -4.96 12.88
N GLY A 13 -12.24 -4.14 12.94
CA GLY A 13 -12.20 -2.91 13.72
C GLY A 13 -12.39 -1.67 12.84
N GLU A 14 -12.11 -0.50 13.40
CA GLU A 14 -12.23 0.77 12.65
C GLU A 14 -11.17 0.90 11.54
N ASP A 15 -9.92 0.55 11.84
CA ASP A 15 -8.77 0.68 10.93
C ASP A 15 -7.95 -0.62 10.78
N PHE A 16 -8.51 -1.74 11.24
CA PHE A 16 -7.86 -3.04 11.21
C PHE A 16 -8.85 -4.17 10.95
N VAL A 17 -8.29 -5.34 10.62
CA VAL A 17 -8.98 -6.62 10.54
C VAL A 17 -8.24 -7.64 11.39
N ILE A 18 -8.96 -8.55 12.03
CA ILE A 18 -8.38 -9.74 12.66
C ILE A 18 -8.41 -10.89 11.65
N LEU A 19 -7.25 -11.43 11.31
CA LEU A 19 -7.13 -12.67 10.54
C LEU A 19 -6.84 -13.84 11.49
N ASP A 20 -7.73 -14.83 11.52
CA ASP A 20 -7.47 -16.11 12.20
C ASP A 20 -6.64 -17.04 11.31
N ILE A 21 -5.49 -17.46 11.83
CA ILE A 21 -4.60 -18.45 11.22
C ILE A 21 -4.33 -19.54 12.24
N GLY A 22 -5.08 -20.62 12.15
CA GLY A 22 -4.89 -21.79 13.01
C GLY A 22 -5.19 -21.53 14.49
N GLY A 23 -6.15 -20.64 14.79
CA GLY A 23 -6.53 -20.24 16.14
C GLY A 23 -5.79 -19.01 16.68
N VAL A 24 -4.91 -18.39 15.87
CA VAL A 24 -4.17 -17.17 16.25
C VAL A 24 -4.73 -15.98 15.48
N GLY A 25 -5.35 -15.04 16.19
CA GLY A 25 -5.86 -13.79 15.63
C GLY A 25 -4.77 -12.74 15.44
N TYR A 26 -4.39 -12.48 14.20
CA TYR A 26 -3.46 -11.41 13.84
C TYR A 26 -4.22 -10.12 13.58
N GLN A 27 -3.95 -9.08 14.38
CA GLN A 27 -4.44 -7.73 14.10
C GLN A 27 -3.63 -7.09 12.99
N VAL A 28 -4.27 -6.81 11.85
CA VAL A 28 -3.65 -6.24 10.66
C VAL A 28 -4.32 -4.91 10.31
N HIS A 29 -3.56 -3.82 10.39
CA HIS A 29 -4.01 -2.49 9.99
C HIS A 29 -3.99 -2.33 8.48
N CYS A 30 -5.05 -1.77 7.93
CA CYS A 30 -5.26 -1.69 6.48
C CYS A 30 -5.78 -0.30 6.10
N SER A 31 -5.70 0.06 4.82
CA SER A 31 -6.40 1.27 4.35
C SER A 31 -7.92 1.05 4.42
N ALA A 32 -8.70 2.14 4.53
CA ALA A 32 -10.16 2.06 4.53
C ALA A 32 -10.70 1.34 3.27
N ARG A 33 -10.08 1.60 2.11
CA ARG A 33 -10.40 0.93 0.83
C ARG A 33 -10.11 -0.57 0.89
N THR A 34 -8.98 -0.97 1.49
CA THR A 34 -8.62 -2.37 1.65
C THR A 34 -9.66 -3.08 2.52
N LEU A 35 -10.02 -2.51 3.68
CA LEU A 35 -11.04 -3.07 4.58
C LEU A 35 -12.41 -3.23 3.90
N GLN A 36 -12.86 -2.20 3.17
CA GLN A 36 -14.14 -2.23 2.46
C GLN A 36 -14.22 -3.29 1.35
N THR A 37 -13.08 -3.77 0.87
CA THR A 37 -13.03 -4.71 -0.24
C THR A 37 -12.63 -6.11 0.21
N LEU A 38 -12.32 -6.31 1.50
CA LEU A 38 -12.04 -7.63 2.04
C LEU A 38 -13.32 -8.48 2.19
N PRO A 39 -13.19 -9.81 2.22
CA PRO A 39 -14.31 -10.74 2.38
C PRO A 39 -15.07 -10.58 3.72
N SER A 40 -16.23 -11.20 3.83
CA SER A 40 -17.00 -11.18 5.09
C SER A 40 -16.31 -12.02 6.19
N PRO A 41 -16.63 -11.79 7.48
CA PRO A 41 -16.20 -12.69 8.55
C PRO A 41 -16.54 -14.16 8.25
N GLY A 42 -15.59 -15.06 8.53
CA GLY A 42 -15.64 -16.49 8.20
C GLY A 42 -15.07 -16.84 6.82
N GLU A 43 -14.81 -15.87 5.95
CA GLU A 43 -14.29 -16.11 4.60
C GLU A 43 -12.76 -15.99 4.53
N ALA A 44 -12.17 -16.68 3.56
CA ALA A 44 -10.73 -16.72 3.40
C ALA A 44 -10.16 -15.43 2.78
N ALA A 45 -9.08 -14.92 3.35
CA ALA A 45 -8.34 -13.78 2.84
C ALA A 45 -6.84 -14.04 2.81
N VAL A 46 -6.16 -13.31 1.91
CA VAL A 46 -4.71 -13.30 1.78
C VAL A 46 -4.25 -11.85 1.77
N LEU A 47 -3.31 -11.52 2.64
CA LEU A 47 -2.74 -10.18 2.74
C LEU A 47 -1.21 -10.27 2.65
N SER A 48 -0.63 -9.42 1.81
CA SER A 48 0.79 -9.08 1.88
C SER A 48 1.01 -8.19 3.10
N ILE A 49 2.00 -8.55 3.93
CA ILE A 49 2.23 -7.89 5.22
C ILE A 49 3.52 -7.10 5.20
N GLU A 50 3.46 -5.92 5.80
CA GLU A 50 4.61 -5.17 6.29
C GLU A 50 4.62 -5.17 7.82
N THR A 51 5.71 -5.68 8.42
CA THR A 51 5.85 -5.76 9.88
C THR A 51 6.65 -4.59 10.41
N TYR A 52 6.04 -3.80 11.31
CA TYR A 52 6.68 -2.67 11.96
C TYR A 52 7.04 -3.06 13.38
N VAL A 53 8.34 -3.14 13.66
CA VAL A 53 8.87 -3.42 14.99
C VAL A 53 9.46 -2.14 15.56
N ARG A 54 8.98 -1.74 16.73
CA ARG A 54 9.58 -0.72 17.60
C ARG A 54 9.83 -1.35 18.97
N GLU A 55 10.52 -0.63 19.85
CA GLU A 55 10.87 -1.13 21.19
C GLU A 55 9.65 -1.54 22.02
N ASP A 56 8.51 -0.88 21.83
CA ASP A 56 7.30 -1.01 22.64
C ASP A 56 6.13 -1.67 21.89
N GLN A 57 6.21 -1.85 20.57
CA GLN A 57 5.11 -2.38 19.78
C GLN A 57 5.56 -3.10 18.51
N ILE A 58 4.79 -4.13 18.17
CA ILE A 58 4.79 -4.78 16.85
C ILE A 58 3.46 -4.47 16.19
N LYS A 59 3.48 -3.89 14.99
CA LYS A 59 2.29 -3.63 14.17
C LYS A 59 2.40 -4.30 12.83
N LEU A 60 1.30 -4.84 12.34
CA LEU A 60 1.20 -5.42 11.00
C LEU A 60 0.36 -4.49 10.12
N PHE A 61 0.87 -4.18 8.95
CA PHE A 61 0.15 -3.45 7.91
C PHE A 61 -0.14 -4.40 6.75
N GLY A 62 -1.40 -4.47 6.32
CA GLY A 62 -1.89 -5.43 5.34
C GLY A 62 -2.31 -4.79 4.03
N PHE A 63 -2.00 -5.47 2.94
CA PHE A 63 -2.25 -5.03 1.58
C PHE A 63 -2.78 -6.19 0.72
N LYS A 64 -3.61 -5.89 -0.27
CA LYS A 64 -4.16 -6.93 -1.16
C LYS A 64 -3.15 -7.45 -2.18
N SER A 65 -2.09 -6.70 -2.41
CA SER A 65 -1.03 -7.07 -3.35
C SER A 65 0.33 -6.64 -2.80
N ASP A 66 1.39 -7.30 -3.28
CA ASP A 66 2.75 -6.89 -2.98
C ASP A 66 3.05 -5.49 -3.53
N VAL A 67 2.49 -5.13 -4.68
CA VAL A 67 2.64 -3.79 -5.29
C VAL A 67 2.14 -2.70 -4.34
N GLU A 68 0.96 -2.89 -3.75
CA GLU A 68 0.39 -1.94 -2.78
C GLU A 68 1.27 -1.83 -1.51
N ARG A 69 1.84 -2.95 -1.04
CA ARG A 69 2.83 -2.94 0.07
C ARG A 69 4.09 -2.17 -0.29
N GLU A 70 4.63 -2.35 -1.49
CA GLU A 70 5.85 -1.65 -1.89
C GLU A 70 5.60 -0.14 -2.03
N TRP A 71 4.42 0.27 -2.54
CA TRP A 71 4.02 1.67 -2.51
C TRP A 71 3.93 2.23 -1.08
N PHE A 72 3.39 1.46 -0.13
CA PHE A 72 3.34 1.86 1.27
C PHE A 72 4.74 2.10 1.86
N ARG A 73 5.71 1.23 1.54
CA ARG A 73 7.12 1.40 1.95
C ARG A 73 7.73 2.63 1.29
N LEU A 74 7.54 2.79 -0.03
CA LEU A 74 8.08 3.90 -0.80
C LEU A 74 7.57 5.25 -0.28
N LEU A 75 6.27 5.35 -0.01
CA LEU A 75 5.64 6.56 0.53
C LEU A 75 6.32 7.03 1.82
N GLN A 76 6.72 6.09 2.68
CA GLN A 76 7.36 6.42 3.97
C GLN A 76 8.81 6.89 3.85
N THR A 77 9.40 6.79 2.67
CA THR A 77 10.70 7.44 2.40
C THR A 77 10.57 8.96 2.28
N VAL A 78 9.35 9.49 2.08
CA VAL A 78 9.07 10.93 1.96
C VAL A 78 8.98 11.57 3.33
N GLN A 79 9.70 12.68 3.53
CA GLN A 79 9.70 13.36 4.82
C GLN A 79 8.31 13.89 5.19
N GLY A 80 7.78 13.43 6.33
CA GLY A 80 6.45 13.79 6.84
C GLY A 80 5.37 12.75 6.52
N VAL A 81 5.72 11.64 5.87
CA VAL A 81 4.81 10.53 5.60
C VAL A 81 5.13 9.37 6.53
N GLY A 82 4.30 9.19 7.57
CA GLY A 82 4.31 7.99 8.40
C GLY A 82 3.28 6.95 7.95
N ALA A 83 3.27 5.78 8.58
CA ALA A 83 2.37 4.67 8.23
C ALA A 83 0.88 5.07 8.10
N LYS A 84 0.34 5.86 9.04
CA LYS A 84 -1.06 6.31 8.97
C LYS A 84 -1.34 7.15 7.72
N VAL A 85 -0.42 8.06 7.37
CA VAL A 85 -0.54 8.90 6.18
C VAL A 85 -0.38 8.05 4.92
N ALA A 86 0.58 7.12 4.89
CA ALA A 86 0.78 6.23 3.76
C ALA A 86 -0.45 5.34 3.48
N LEU A 87 -1.08 4.78 4.52
CA LEU A 87 -2.35 4.05 4.39
C LEU A 87 -3.47 4.95 3.86
N ALA A 88 -3.58 6.19 4.36
CA ALA A 88 -4.59 7.12 3.90
C ALA A 88 -4.39 7.49 2.42
N VAL A 89 -3.14 7.68 1.98
CA VAL A 89 -2.80 7.95 0.58
C VAL A 89 -3.23 6.77 -0.29
N LEU A 90 -2.90 5.53 0.09
CA LEU A 90 -3.30 4.34 -0.67
C LEU A 90 -4.81 4.07 -0.64
N GLY A 91 -5.50 4.46 0.43
CA GLY A 91 -6.95 4.44 0.49
C GLY A 91 -7.60 5.42 -0.48
N THR A 92 -6.97 6.59 -0.66
CA THR A 92 -7.46 7.68 -1.54
C THR A 92 -7.11 7.42 -3.00
N LEU A 93 -5.84 7.11 -3.27
CA LEU A 93 -5.26 6.88 -4.59
C LEU A 93 -4.63 5.47 -4.61
N PRO A 94 -5.25 4.49 -5.28
CA PRO A 94 -4.64 3.18 -5.48
C PRO A 94 -3.35 3.31 -6.32
N PRO A 95 -2.47 2.29 -6.32
CA PRO A 95 -1.13 2.36 -6.92
C PRO A 95 -1.06 3.01 -8.32
N ALA A 96 -1.95 2.63 -9.24
CA ALA A 96 -1.97 3.19 -10.60
C ALA A 96 -2.34 4.68 -10.63
N GLU A 97 -3.34 5.09 -9.84
CA GLU A 97 -3.75 6.50 -9.75
C GLU A 97 -2.68 7.35 -9.05
N LEU A 98 -2.01 6.80 -8.03
CA LEU A 98 -0.90 7.46 -7.37
C LEU A 98 0.29 7.65 -8.31
N ALA A 99 0.65 6.62 -9.09
CA ALA A 99 1.68 6.71 -10.11
C ALA A 99 1.36 7.80 -11.15
N ASN A 100 0.11 7.86 -11.63
CA ASN A 100 -0.35 8.90 -12.56
C ASN A 100 -0.29 10.29 -11.94
N ALA A 101 -0.74 10.46 -10.68
CA ALA A 101 -0.68 11.75 -9.98
C ALA A 101 0.77 12.23 -9.83
N ILE A 102 1.71 11.33 -9.54
CA ILE A 102 3.14 11.65 -9.47
C ILE A 102 3.69 12.04 -10.85
N ALA A 103 3.38 11.27 -11.90
CA ALA A 103 3.84 11.54 -13.26
C ALA A 103 3.37 12.91 -13.78
N LEU A 104 2.12 13.28 -13.48
CA LEU A 104 1.52 14.56 -13.86
C LEU A 104 1.83 15.71 -12.89
N ARG A 105 2.55 15.43 -11.79
CA ARG A 105 2.76 16.37 -10.67
C ARG A 105 1.45 16.94 -10.11
N ASP A 106 0.39 16.14 -10.13
CA ASP A 106 -0.91 16.50 -9.59
C ASP A 106 -0.93 16.38 -8.06
N LYS A 107 -0.31 17.37 -7.41
CA LYS A 107 -0.33 17.49 -5.95
C LYS A 107 -1.74 17.71 -5.39
N ALA A 108 -2.68 18.25 -6.19
CA ALA A 108 -4.03 18.49 -5.73
C ALA A 108 -4.74 17.16 -5.50
N ALA A 109 -4.58 16.18 -6.40
CA ALA A 109 -5.08 14.83 -6.22
C ALA A 109 -4.56 14.19 -4.92
N VAL A 110 -3.26 14.32 -4.64
CA VAL A 110 -2.62 13.78 -3.43
C VAL A 110 -3.11 14.50 -2.16
N ALA A 111 -3.25 15.83 -2.20
CA ALA A 111 -3.69 16.66 -1.09
C ALA A 111 -5.17 16.45 -0.68
N ARG A 112 -5.98 15.74 -1.49
CA ARG A 112 -7.33 15.29 -1.08
C ARG A 112 -7.30 14.23 0.03
N THR A 113 -6.15 13.57 0.22
CA THR A 113 -5.98 12.56 1.25
C THR A 113 -6.08 13.18 2.65
N PRO A 114 -6.92 12.65 3.55
CA PRO A 114 -6.99 13.11 4.93
C PRO A 114 -5.62 13.05 5.63
N GLY A 115 -5.21 14.16 6.25
CA GLY A 115 -3.91 14.27 6.92
C GLY A 115 -2.73 14.60 5.99
N VAL A 116 -2.95 14.79 4.68
CA VAL A 116 -1.91 15.25 3.75
C VAL A 116 -2.08 16.73 3.47
N GLY A 117 -1.18 17.54 4.03
CA GLY A 117 -1.13 18.98 3.75
C GLY A 117 -0.43 19.32 2.41
N PRO A 118 -0.54 20.56 1.92
CA PRO A 118 0.03 20.98 0.63
C PRO A 118 1.54 20.74 0.50
N LYS A 119 2.29 20.94 1.59
CA LYS A 119 3.74 20.71 1.62
C LYS A 119 4.10 19.23 1.46
N VAL A 120 3.34 18.34 2.11
CA VAL A 120 3.57 16.89 2.02
C VAL A 120 3.17 16.39 0.64
N ALA A 121 2.06 16.87 0.08
CA ALA A 121 1.64 16.53 -1.27
C ALA A 121 2.69 16.93 -2.33
N GLU A 122 3.25 18.14 -2.24
CA GLU A 122 4.34 18.60 -3.11
C GLU A 122 5.57 17.69 -3.01
N ARG A 123 5.96 17.31 -1.80
CA ARG A 123 7.08 16.38 -1.56
C ARG A 123 6.83 15.01 -2.17
N ILE A 124 5.63 14.44 -1.98
CA ILE A 124 5.27 13.14 -2.55
C ILE A 124 5.45 13.16 -4.08
N VAL A 125 4.86 14.13 -4.78
CA VAL A 125 4.95 14.17 -6.26
C VAL A 125 6.34 14.53 -6.78
N THR A 126 7.16 15.21 -5.99
CA THR A 126 8.51 15.63 -6.39
C THR A 126 9.55 14.56 -6.09
N GLU A 127 9.60 14.06 -4.85
CA GLU A 127 10.62 13.11 -4.38
C GLU A 127 10.40 11.70 -4.94
N LEU A 128 9.15 11.34 -5.26
CA LEU A 128 8.83 10.01 -5.81
C LEU A 128 8.82 9.96 -7.32
N LYS A 129 8.97 11.09 -8.03
CA LYS A 129 8.91 11.14 -9.51
C LYS A 129 9.85 10.12 -10.16
N ASP A 130 11.08 10.01 -9.65
CA ASP A 130 12.10 9.14 -10.24
C ASP A 130 12.05 7.70 -9.68
N LYS A 131 11.32 7.47 -8.58
CA LYS A 131 11.20 6.17 -7.91
C LYS A 131 9.92 5.41 -8.27
N ALA A 132 8.85 6.13 -8.58
CA ALA A 132 7.54 5.61 -8.93
C ALA A 132 7.53 4.65 -10.15
N PRO A 133 8.32 4.87 -11.22
CA PRO A 133 8.32 3.98 -12.39
C PRO A 133 8.69 2.52 -12.07
N ALA A 134 9.49 2.29 -11.02
CA ALA A 134 9.84 0.94 -10.57
C ALA A 134 8.66 0.16 -9.97
N PHE A 135 7.55 0.84 -9.66
CA PHE A 135 6.35 0.29 -9.04
C PHE A 135 5.08 0.53 -9.85
N ALA A 136 5.21 1.14 -11.04
CA ALA A 136 4.17 1.06 -12.06
C ALA A 136 4.09 -0.42 -12.48
N ASN A 137 2.88 -0.99 -12.55
CA ASN A 137 2.68 -2.34 -13.07
C ASN A 137 3.34 -2.45 -14.46
N VAL A 138 4.55 -2.95 -14.51
CA VAL A 138 5.08 -3.46 -15.76
C VAL A 138 4.43 -4.81 -15.90
N ASP A 139 3.40 -4.87 -16.74
CA ASP A 139 2.81 -6.12 -17.16
C ASP A 139 3.95 -7.01 -17.65
N PRO A 140 4.13 -8.24 -17.13
CA PRO A 140 5.18 -9.13 -17.59
C PRO A 140 5.17 -9.32 -19.12
N ALA A 141 4.00 -9.17 -19.77
CA ALA A 141 3.89 -9.14 -21.22
C ALA A 141 4.62 -7.94 -21.86
N VAL A 142 4.58 -6.76 -21.23
CA VAL A 142 5.26 -5.54 -21.70
C VAL A 142 6.78 -5.65 -21.50
N VAL A 143 7.25 -6.29 -20.42
CA VAL A 143 8.68 -6.60 -20.23
C VAL A 143 9.21 -7.47 -21.38
N SER A 144 8.43 -8.47 -21.80
CA SER A 144 8.82 -9.38 -22.89
C SER A 144 8.89 -8.68 -24.26
N LEU A 145 8.06 -7.65 -24.47
CA LEU A 145 8.03 -6.87 -25.71
C LEU A 145 9.22 -5.90 -25.81
N THR A 146 9.65 -5.30 -24.70
CA THR A 146 10.87 -4.46 -24.70
C THR A 146 12.14 -5.30 -24.87
N GLY A 147 12.18 -6.54 -24.40
CA GLY A 147 13.32 -7.43 -24.66
C GLY A 147 13.47 -7.82 -26.14
N ALA A 148 12.35 -7.91 -26.88
CA ALA A 148 12.35 -8.33 -28.28
C ALA A 148 12.74 -7.22 -29.27
N ILE A 149 12.64 -5.94 -28.87
CA ILE A 149 13.04 -4.79 -29.72
C ILE A 149 14.52 -4.44 -29.60
N ASP A 150 15.18 -4.84 -28.50
CA ASP A 150 16.62 -4.65 -28.30
C ASP A 150 17.47 -5.77 -28.94
N GLU A 151 16.82 -6.84 -29.45
CA GLU A 151 17.46 -7.97 -30.14
C GLU A 151 17.22 -7.99 -31.66
N ALA A 152 16.65 -6.93 -32.25
CA ALA A 152 16.39 -6.80 -33.70
C ALA A 152 17.12 -5.62 -34.33
#